data_AF-A0A958HW55-F1
#
_entry.id   AF-A0A958HW55-F1
#
_cell.length_a   1.000
_cell.length_b   1.000
_cell.length_c   1.000
_cell.angle_alpha   90.00
_cell.angle_beta   90.00
_cell.angle_gamma   90.00
#
_symmetry.space_group_name_H-M   'P 1'
#
loop_
_entity.id
_entity.type
_entity.pdbx_description
1 polymer ?
#
loop_
_entity_poly.entity_id
_entity_poly.type
_entity_poly.pdbx_seq_one_letter_code
_entity_poly.pdbx_strand_id
1 'polypeptide(L)' 'ALRKRGVPVAYLTFEGEGHGFRKPETIRRALEAELFFYGRVLGFEPGEKLDPVQIDNL' A
#
# COMPACT_ATOMS: atom_id res chain seq x y z
N ALA A 1 -12.83 1.10 11.22
CA ALA A 1 -13.90 2.00 10.74
C ALA A 1 -14.06 1.95 9.22
N LEU A 2 -13.01 2.22 8.43
CA LEU A 2 -13.06 2.26 6.96
C LEU A 2 -13.59 0.97 6.31
N ARG A 3 -13.08 -0.19 6.75
CA ARG A 3 -13.57 -1.51 6.30
C ARG A 3 -15.08 -1.66 6.40
N LYS A 4 -15.65 -1.33 7.57
CA LYS A 4 -17.10 -1.41 7.83
C LYS A 4 -17.92 -0.41 7.00
N ARG A 5 -17.30 0.67 6.51
CA ARG A 5 -17.95 1.70 5.69
C ARG A 5 -17.83 1.44 4.19
N GLY A 6 -17.25 0.30 3.77
CA GLY A 6 -17.07 -0.02 2.35
C GLY A 6 -16.04 0.86 1.65
N VAL A 7 -15.15 1.52 2.39
CA VAL A 7 -14.11 2.38 1.80
C VAL A 7 -12.89 1.51 1.45
N PRO A 8 -12.31 1.63 0.23
CA PRO A 8 -11.07 0.96 -0.13
C PRO A 8 -9.97 1.26 0.87
N VAL A 9 -9.36 0.22 1.44
CA VAL A 9 -8.32 0.38 2.47
C VAL A 9 -7.34 -0.78 2.46
N ALA A 10 -6.07 -0.47 2.60
CA ALA A 10 -5.00 -1.44 2.83
C ALA A 10 -4.32 -1.15 4.17
N TYR A 11 -3.80 -2.19 4.83
CA TYR A 11 -3.02 -2.05 6.07
C TYR A 11 -1.78 -2.93 6.00
N LEU A 12 -0.61 -2.31 6.12
CA LEU A 12 0.68 -2.98 6.09
C LEU A 12 1.46 -2.58 7.34
N THR A 13 2.11 -3.57 7.96
CA THR A 13 3.01 -3.39 9.09
C THR A 13 4.39 -3.90 8.72
N PHE A 14 5.42 -3.22 9.20
CA PHE A 14 6.81 -3.58 8.94
C PHE A 14 7.50 -3.88 10.26
N GLU A 15 7.98 -5.11 10.41
CA GLU A 15 8.61 -5.55 11.65
C GLU A 15 9.99 -4.90 11.86
N GLY A 16 10.23 -4.44 13.09
CA GLY A 16 11.46 -3.76 13.45
C GLY A 16 11.58 -2.35 12.88
N GLU A 17 10.45 -1.74 12.50
CA GLU A 17 10.37 -0.34 12.05
C GLU A 17 9.53 0.49 13.01
N GLY A 18 9.90 1.76 13.18
CA GLY A 18 9.25 2.71 14.09
C GLY A 18 8.65 3.92 13.37
N HIS A 19 8.55 5.06 14.06
CA HIS A 19 8.14 6.31 13.41
C HIS A 19 9.25 6.81 12.47
N GLY A 20 8.95 6.82 11.17
CA GLY A 20 9.92 7.05 10.11
C GLY A 20 10.68 5.76 9.79
N PHE A 21 10.33 5.12 8.68
CA PHE A 21 11.00 3.90 8.21
C PHE A 21 12.46 4.18 7.87
N ARG A 22 13.35 3.26 8.26
CA ARG A 22 14.81 3.43 8.11
C ARG A 22 15.42 2.38 7.18
N LYS A 23 14.86 1.18 7.12
CA LYS A 23 15.40 0.12 6.26
C LYS A 23 15.02 0.41 4.81
N PRO A 24 15.98 0.37 3.86
CA PRO A 24 15.70 0.62 2.45
C PRO A 24 14.58 -0.24 1.87
N GLU A 25 14.53 -1.52 2.27
CA GLU A 25 13.50 -2.47 1.84
C GLU A 25 12.10 -2.07 2.32
N THR A 26 11.96 -1.56 3.54
CA THR A 26 10.69 -1.05 4.06
C THR A 26 10.24 0.19 3.30
N ILE A 27 11.15 1.15 3.12
CA ILE A 27 10.85 2.40 2.42
C ILE A 27 10.39 2.10 1.00
N ARG A 28 11.12 1.23 0.29
CA ARG A 28 10.76 0.79 -1.06
C ARG A 28 9.39 0.11 -1.07
N ARG A 29 9.16 -0.88 -0.20
CA ARG A 29 7.88 -1.60 -0.17
C ARG A 29 6.70 -0.69 0.18
N ALA A 30 6.89 0.28 1.07
CA ALA A 30 5.86 1.24 1.41
C ALA A 30 5.45 2.12 0.20
N LEU A 31 6.44 2.64 -0.54
CA LEU A 31 6.21 3.45 -1.74
C LEU A 31 5.58 2.64 -2.87
N GLU A 32 6.05 1.41 -3.10
CA GLU A 32 5.46 0.52 -4.10
C GLU A 32 4.02 0.13 -3.75
N ALA A 33 3.75 -0.14 -2.47
CA ALA A 33 2.39 -0.44 -2.00
C ALA A 33 1.44 0.76 -2.17
N GLU A 34 1.94 1.97 -1.90
CA GLU A 34 1.21 3.22 -2.12
C GLU A 34 0.90 3.45 -3.59
N LEU A 35 1.89 3.30 -4.48
CA LEU A 35 1.69 3.44 -5.93
C LEU A 35 0.72 2.39 -6.49
N PHE A 36 0.81 1.14 -6.03
CA PHE A 36 -0.15 0.09 -6.39
C PHE A 36 -1.57 0.46 -5.96
N PHE A 37 -1.74 0.94 -4.72
CA PHE A 37 -3.04 1.39 -4.21
C PHE A 37 -3.61 2.53 -5.06
N TYR A 38 -2.80 3.52 -5.43
CA TYR A 38 -3.23 4.61 -6.30
C TYR A 38 -3.65 4.13 -7.68
N GLY A 39 -2.89 3.22 -8.30
CA GLY A 39 -3.29 2.66 -9.60
C GLY A 39 -4.67 2.01 -9.55
N ARG A 40 -4.95 1.24 -8.49
CA ARG A 40 -6.23 0.56 -8.31
C ARG A 40 -7.39 1.51 -8.00
N VAL A 41 -7.16 2.53 -7.17
CA VAL A 41 -8.22 3.46 -6.73
C VAL A 41 -8.49 4.57 -7.75
N LEU A 42 -7.44 5.06 -8.42
CA LEU A 42 -7.53 6.15 -9.40
C LEU A 42 -7.68 5.66 -10.85
N GLY A 43 -7.58 4.34 -11.08
CA GLY A 43 -7.89 3.73 -12.38
C GLY A 43 -6.77 3.85 -13.41
N PHE A 44 -5.50 3.73 -12.99
CA PHE A 44 -4.35 3.68 -13.90
C PHE A 44 -3.46 2.47 -13.63
N GLU A 45 -2.71 2.04 -14.64
CA GLU A 45 -1.69 1.01 -14.47
C GLU A 45 -0.35 1.67 -14.11
N PRO A 46 0.29 1.28 -12.98
CA PRO A 46 1.64 1.72 -12.68
C PRO A 46 2.61 1.32 -13.80
N GLY A 47 3.60 2.19 -14.08
CA GLY A 47 4.58 1.94 -15.15
C GLY A 47 5.54 0.77 -14.87
N GLU A 48 5.56 0.25 -13.65
CA GLU A 48 6.36 -0.90 -13.23
C GLU A 48 5.46 -2.01 -12.68
N LYS A 49 5.95 -3.25 -12.72
CA LYS A 49 5.29 -4.38 -12.06
C LYS A 49 5.54 -4.30 -10.55
N LEU A 50 4.48 -4.08 -9.79
CA LEU A 50 4.53 -3.94 -8.33
C LEU A 50 3.99 -5.19 -7.64
N ASP A 51 4.55 -5.50 -6.47
CA ASP A 51 4.02 -6.55 -5.62
C ASP A 51 2.61 -6.20 -5.15
N PRO A 52 1.60 -7.09 -5.36
CA PRO A 52 0.23 -6.79 -5.00
C PRO A 52 0.06 -6.41 -3.53
N VAL A 53 -0.91 -5.54 -3.28
CA VAL A 53 -1.38 -5.19 -1.95
C VAL A 53 -2.82 -5.67 -1.81
N GLN A 54 -3.13 -6.34 -0.70
CA GLN A 54 -4.53 -6.62 -0.37
C GLN A 54 -5.22 -5.31 -0.03
N ILE A 55 -6.22 -4.96 -0.85
CA ILE A 55 -7.07 -3.80 -0.64
C ILE A 55 -8.46 -4.33 -0.30
N ASP A 56 -8.90 -4.08 0.93
CA ASP A 56 -10.25 -4.42 1.36
C ASP A 56 -11.25 -3.43 0.73
N ASN A 57 -12.42 -3.91 0.32
CA ASN A 57 -13.49 -3.13 -0.33
C ASN A 57 -13.09 -2.45 -1.65
N LEU A 58 -12.16 -3.05 -2.41
CA LEU A 58 -11.81 -2.59 -3.75
C LEU A 58 -12.88 -2.95 -4.79
#